data_AF-A0A933RTS6-F1
#
_entry.id   AF-A0A933RTS6-F1
#
_cell.length_a   1.000
_cell.length_b   1.000
_cell.length_c   1.000
_cell.angle_alpha   90.00
_cell.angle_beta   90.00
_cell.angle_gamma   90.00
#
_symmetry.space_group_name_H-M   'P 1'
#
loop_
_entity.id
_entity.type
_entity.pdbx_description
1 polymer ?
#
loop_
_entity_poly.entity_id
_entity_poly.type
_entity_poly.pdbx_seq_one_letter_code
_entity_poly.pdbx_strand_id
1 'polypeptide(L)'
;MSPPNKSAYLSKSLYMRGLQCHKSLYLDRHRPELRGELSPELEALWASGHEVGVYAHMLFPGGVVVPFDGLTKDEQLAKTREEIDRGTKAIYEATFSHDDVFVKADIVVRNRGYWDLYEVKSSTS
;
A
#
# COMPACT_ATOMS: atom_id res chain seq x y z
N MET A 1 20.53 9.31 21.47
CA MET A 1 20.08 8.58 20.27
C MET A 1 18.58 8.37 20.40
N SER A 2 17.77 9.12 19.65
CA SER A 2 16.33 8.88 19.61
C SER A 2 16.08 7.47 19.06
N PRO A 3 15.17 6.68 19.65
CA PRO A 3 14.85 5.37 19.10
C PRO A 3 14.35 5.56 17.65
N PRO A 4 14.69 4.66 16.71
CA PRO A 4 14.12 4.74 15.37
C PRO A 4 12.61 4.73 15.51
N ASN A 5 11.96 5.68 14.84
CA ASN A 5 10.50 5.81 14.81
C ASN A 5 9.92 4.50 14.24
N LYS A 6 9.62 3.55 15.12
CA LYS A 6 9.17 2.20 14.76
C LYS A 6 7.71 2.33 14.37
N SER A 7 7.44 2.33 13.08
CA SER A 7 6.08 2.12 12.61
C SER A 7 5.56 0.79 13.16
N ALA A 8 4.62 0.88 14.11
CA ALA A 8 3.98 -0.25 14.78
C ALA A 8 3.29 -1.19 13.79
N TYR A 9 2.87 -0.66 12.64
CA TYR A 9 2.05 -1.40 11.71
C TYR A 9 2.79 -2.47 10.91
N LEU A 10 2.18 -3.65 10.77
CA LEU A 10 2.50 -4.63 9.72
C LEU A 10 1.81 -4.25 8.41
N SER A 11 2.57 -4.13 7.33
CA SER A 11 2.00 -4.07 5.97
C SER A 11 1.70 -5.47 5.45
N LYS A 12 0.92 -5.57 4.37
CA LYS A 12 0.70 -6.83 3.62
C LYS A 12 2.02 -7.53 3.28
N SER A 13 3.02 -6.80 2.77
CA SER A 13 4.34 -7.35 2.43
C SER A 13 5.10 -7.86 3.65
N LEU A 14 5.04 -7.15 4.79
CA LEU A 14 5.66 -7.59 6.05
C LEU A 14 4.96 -8.82 6.63
N TYR A 15 3.63 -8.86 6.57
CA TYR A 15 2.84 -10.00 7.01
C TYR A 15 3.17 -11.27 6.21
N MET A 16 3.16 -11.16 4.87
CA MET A 16 3.53 -12.27 3.98
C MET A 16 4.97 -12.74 4.22
N ARG A 17 5.91 -11.79 4.40
CA ARG A 17 7.30 -12.11 4.76
C ARG A 17 7.38 -12.87 6.08
N GLY A 18 6.60 -12.46 7.09
CA GLY A 18 6.50 -13.14 8.38
C GLY A 18 6.00 -14.58 8.22
N LEU A 19 4.89 -14.78 7.51
CA LEU A 19 4.34 -16.11 7.25
C LEU A 19 5.33 -17.05 6.55
N GLN A 20 6.15 -16.53 5.64
CA GLN A 20 7.18 -17.31 4.96
C GLN A 20 8.38 -17.60 5.86
N CYS A 21 8.87 -16.59 6.59
CA CYS A 21 10.05 -16.72 7.45
C CYS A 21 10.11 -15.61 8.52
N HIS A 22 9.88 -15.97 9.78
CA HIS A 22 10.00 -15.03 10.91
C HIS A 22 11.38 -14.36 11.00
N LYS A 23 12.46 -15.09 10.71
CA LYS A 23 13.83 -14.53 10.71
C LYS A 23 13.98 -13.44 9.64
N SER A 24 13.39 -13.64 8.46
CA SER A 24 13.38 -12.63 7.39
C SER A 24 12.67 -11.36 7.85
N LEU A 25 11.47 -11.47 8.43
CA LEU A 25 10.75 -10.32 9.00
C LEU A 25 11.55 -9.60 10.09
N TYR A 26 12.18 -10.35 11.00
CA TYR A 26 12.99 -9.77 12.07
C TYR A 26 14.17 -8.96 11.52
N LEU A 27 14.94 -9.55 10.59
CA LEU A 27 16.08 -8.86 9.98
C LEU A 27 15.64 -7.63 9.19
N ASP A 28 14.54 -7.73 8.45
CA ASP A 28 13.94 -6.64 7.70
C ASP A 28 13.61 -5.40 8.58
N ARG A 29 13.15 -5.64 9.82
CA ARG A 29 12.77 -4.60 10.79
C ARG A 29 13.91 -4.09 11.66
N HIS A 30 14.84 -4.97 12.03
CA HIS A 30 15.83 -4.69 13.08
C HIS A 30 17.27 -4.63 12.58
N ARG A 31 17.50 -5.07 11.35
CA ARG A 31 18.80 -5.13 10.65
C ARG A 31 18.63 -4.85 9.15
N PRO A 32 17.97 -3.75 8.73
CA PRO A 32 17.71 -3.47 7.31
C PRO A 32 18.99 -3.35 6.48
N GLU A 33 20.13 -3.02 7.11
CA GLU A 33 21.46 -3.00 6.49
C GLU A 33 21.95 -4.36 5.99
N LEU A 34 21.31 -5.46 6.43
CA LEU A 34 21.59 -6.81 5.95
C LEU A 34 20.71 -7.21 4.76
N ARG A 35 19.81 -6.34 4.27
CA ARG A 35 19.09 -6.60 3.02
C ARG A 35 20.08 -6.54 1.86
N GLY A 36 20.00 -7.55 0.98
CA GLY A 36 20.68 -7.48 -0.31
C GLY A 36 20.11 -6.36 -1.18
N GLU A 37 20.92 -5.91 -2.13
CA GLU A 37 20.48 -4.98 -3.17
C GLU A 37 19.39 -5.62 -4.03
N LEU A 38 18.49 -4.78 -4.56
CA LEU A 38 17.50 -5.24 -5.53
C LEU A 38 18.22 -5.54 -6.84
N SER A 39 17.86 -6.66 -7.48
CA SER A 39 18.37 -6.92 -8.83
C SER A 39 17.66 -6.00 -9.82
N PRO A 40 18.32 -5.58 -10.92
CA PRO A 40 17.70 -4.77 -11.95
C PRO A 40 16.41 -5.37 -12.51
N GLU A 41 16.32 -6.70 -12.60
CA GLU A 41 15.13 -7.42 -13.06
C GLU A 41 13.96 -7.27 -12.09
N LEU A 42 14.24 -7.32 -10.78
CA LEU A 42 13.22 -7.13 -9.74
C LEU A 42 12.71 -5.68 -9.72
N GLU A 43 13.61 -4.71 -9.87
CA GLU A 43 13.23 -3.30 -9.99
C GLU A 43 12.35 -3.04 -11.20
N ALA A 44 12.71 -3.59 -12.37
CA ALA A 44 11.91 -3.48 -13.59
C ALA A 44 10.53 -4.12 -13.45
N LEU A 45 10.45 -5.29 -12.80
CA LEU A 45 9.18 -5.95 -12.52
C LEU A 45 8.28 -5.10 -11.61
N TRP A 46 8.83 -4.48 -10.57
CA TRP A 46 8.08 -3.59 -9.68
C TRP A 46 7.63 -2.31 -10.38
N ALA A 47 8.49 -1.71 -11.19
CA ALA A 47 8.15 -0.53 -11.99
C ALA A 47 6.99 -0.82 -12.96
N SER A 48 7.05 -1.95 -13.68
CA SER A 48 5.97 -2.39 -14.56
C SER A 48 4.67 -2.63 -13.78
N GLY A 49 4.74 -3.26 -12.60
CA GLY A 49 3.57 -3.43 -11.72
C GLY A 49 2.95 -2.10 -11.29
N HIS A 50 3.78 -1.11 -10.96
CA HIS A 50 3.32 0.24 -10.60
C HIS A 50 2.63 0.94 -11.78
N GLU A 51 3.19 0.85 -12.99
CA GLU A 51 2.57 1.41 -14.19
C GLU A 51 1.19 0.80 -14.46
N VAL A 52 1.05 -0.52 -14.33
CA VAL A 52 -0.25 -1.20 -14.47
C VAL A 52 -1.27 -0.68 -13.45
N GLY A 53 -0.84 -0.46 -12.19
CA GLY A 53 -1.67 0.17 -11.16
C GLY A 53 -2.15 1.56 -11.57
N VAL A 54 -1.24 2.41 -12.07
CA VAL A 54 -1.58 3.75 -12.57
C VAL A 54 -2.55 3.68 -13.75
N TYR A 55 -2.38 2.75 -14.68
CA TYR A 55 -3.32 2.56 -15.79
C TYR A 55 -4.70 2.08 -15.32
N ALA A 56 -4.78 1.25 -14.28
CA ALA A 56 -6.05 0.79 -13.73
C ALA A 56 -6.91 1.95 -13.19
N HIS A 57 -6.31 3.08 -12.77
CA HIS A 57 -7.05 4.28 -12.40
C HIS A 57 -7.94 4.81 -13.53
N MET A 58 -7.58 4.57 -14.80
CA MET A 58 -8.38 4.99 -15.96
C MET A 58 -9.75 4.31 -16.03
N LEU A 59 -9.95 3.18 -15.34
CA LEU A 59 -11.26 2.53 -15.22
C LEU A 59 -12.24 3.32 -14.36
N PHE A 60 -11.75 4.24 -13.51
CA PHE A 60 -12.56 5.03 -12.57
C PHE A 60 -12.23 6.52 -12.61
N PRO A 61 -12.38 7.19 -13.77
CA PRO A 61 -11.90 8.55 -13.96
C PRO A 61 -12.48 9.54 -12.94
N GLY A 62 -11.65 10.52 -12.55
CA GLY A 62 -12.00 11.53 -11.55
C GLY A 62 -11.82 11.09 -10.09
N GLY A 63 -11.21 9.93 -9.84
CA GLY A 63 -10.81 9.53 -8.49
C GLY A 63 -9.63 10.34 -7.92
N VAL A 64 -9.38 10.16 -6.62
CA VAL A 64 -8.31 10.84 -5.88
C VAL A 64 -7.28 9.84 -5.39
N VAL A 65 -6.00 10.13 -5.60
CA VAL A 65 -4.89 9.32 -5.09
C VAL A 65 -4.56 9.71 -3.66
N VAL A 66 -4.42 8.71 -2.78
CA VAL A 66 -3.76 8.88 -1.48
C VAL A 66 -2.27 8.55 -1.66
N PRO A 67 -1.39 9.55 -1.72
CA PRO A 67 0.01 9.33 -2.10
C PRO A 67 0.75 8.51 -1.05
N PHE A 68 1.71 7.71 -1.52
CA PHE A 68 2.60 6.94 -0.65
C PHE A 68 3.69 7.83 -0.04
N ASP A 69 4.27 8.70 -0.85
CA ASP A 69 5.37 9.60 -0.44
C ASP A 69 4.85 10.92 0.12
N GLY A 70 5.66 11.52 1.00
CA GLY A 70 5.37 12.83 1.59
C GLY A 70 4.32 12.82 2.70
N LEU A 71 3.71 11.67 3.01
CA LEU A 71 2.75 11.49 4.10
C LEU A 71 3.17 10.38 5.05
N THR A 72 3.08 10.64 6.35
CA THR A 72 3.09 9.62 7.40
C THR A 72 1.90 8.66 7.23
N LYS A 73 1.97 7.48 7.86
CA LYS A 73 0.86 6.50 7.82
C LYS A 73 -0.44 7.08 8.35
N ASP A 74 -0.39 7.84 9.44
CA ASP A 74 -1.57 8.45 10.03
C ASP A 74 -2.17 9.53 9.13
N GLU A 75 -1.33 10.29 8.40
CA GLU A 75 -1.80 11.24 7.39
C GLU A 75 -2.43 10.53 6.18
N GLN A 76 -1.93 9.37 5.76
CA GLN A 76 -2.56 8.58 4.69
C GLN A 76 -3.95 8.04 5.12
N LEU A 77 -4.08 7.59 6.38
CA LEU A 77 -5.36 7.18 6.96
C LEU A 77 -6.34 8.35 7.04
N ALA A 78 -5.87 9.50 7.52
CA ALA A 78 -6.67 10.72 7.62
C ALA A 78 -7.16 11.20 6.24
N LYS A 79 -6.28 11.20 5.23
CA LYS A 79 -6.64 11.55 3.86
C LYS A 79 -7.70 10.61 3.29
N THR A 80 -7.56 9.30 3.51
CA THR A 80 -8.57 8.32 3.06
C THR A 80 -9.93 8.60 3.72
N ARG A 81 -9.94 8.91 5.03
CA ARG A 81 -11.17 9.30 5.75
C ARG A 81 -11.79 10.56 5.17
N GLU A 82 -11.00 11.61 4.93
CA GLU A 82 -11.47 12.87 4.33
C GLU A 82 -12.16 12.64 2.97
N GLU A 83 -11.56 11.81 2.12
CA GLU A 83 -12.12 11.48 0.81
C GLU A 83 -13.44 10.69 0.91
N ILE A 84 -13.54 9.79 1.88
CA ILE A 84 -14.80 9.07 2.17
C ILE A 84 -15.88 10.06 2.62
N ASP A 85 -15.56 10.96 3.54
CA ASP A 85 -16.50 11.94 4.09
C ASP A 85 -16.96 12.97 3.05
N ARG A 86 -16.06 13.33 2.12
CA ARG A 86 -16.39 14.18 0.96
C ARG A 86 -17.30 13.49 -0.06
N GLY A 87 -17.44 12.17 0.02
CA GLY A 87 -18.22 11.39 -0.94
C GLY A 87 -17.51 11.19 -2.27
N THR A 88 -16.17 11.24 -2.28
CA THR A 88 -15.36 10.94 -3.46
C THR A 88 -15.72 9.56 -4.00
N LYS A 89 -15.97 9.48 -5.32
CA LYS A 89 -16.50 8.25 -5.94
C LYS A 89 -15.45 7.13 -6.02
N ALA A 90 -14.20 7.46 -6.33
CA ALA A 90 -13.10 6.53 -6.42
C ALA A 90 -11.88 7.08 -5.68
N ILE A 91 -11.29 6.26 -4.82
CA ILE A 91 -10.09 6.59 -4.05
C ILE A 91 -9.04 5.57 -4.46
N TYR A 92 -7.99 6.04 -5.12
CA TYR A 92 -6.84 5.21 -5.48
C TYR A 92 -5.90 5.14 -4.30
N GLU A 93 -5.27 3.98 -4.12
CA GLU A 93 -4.30 3.75 -3.05
C GLU A 93 -4.90 4.03 -1.65
N ALA A 94 -6.20 3.77 -1.51
CA ALA A 94 -6.98 4.02 -0.29
C ALA A 94 -6.39 3.26 0.89
N THR A 95 -6.24 3.94 2.01
CA THR A 95 -5.45 3.46 3.14
C THR A 95 -6.33 3.21 4.36
N PHE A 96 -6.18 2.04 4.97
CA PHE A 96 -6.93 1.57 6.12
C PHE A 96 -6.00 0.96 7.16
N SER A 97 -6.46 0.94 8.41
CA SER A 97 -5.77 0.23 9.48
C SER A 97 -6.75 -0.47 10.41
N HIS A 98 -6.35 -1.62 10.92
CA HIS A 98 -7.07 -2.36 11.95
C HIS A 98 -6.08 -3.23 12.73
N ASP A 99 -6.15 -3.22 14.07
CA ASP A 99 -5.30 -4.03 14.96
C ASP A 99 -3.81 -4.02 14.58
N ASP A 100 -3.24 -2.83 14.45
CA ASP A 100 -1.84 -2.63 14.04
C ASP A 100 -1.46 -3.26 12.68
N VAL A 101 -2.45 -3.52 11.81
CA VAL A 101 -2.24 -3.87 10.40
C VAL A 101 -2.57 -2.66 9.54
N PHE A 102 -1.65 -2.31 8.64
CA PHE A 102 -1.80 -1.21 7.69
C PHE A 102 -1.98 -1.76 6.28
N VAL A 103 -3.10 -1.40 5.66
CA VAL A 103 -3.52 -1.88 4.35
C VAL A 103 -3.68 -0.69 3.42
N LYS A 104 -3.11 -0.82 2.22
CA LYS A 104 -3.30 0.10 1.11
C LYS A 104 -3.95 -0.71 0.00
N ALA A 105 -5.18 -0.35 -0.35
CA ALA A 105 -5.96 -0.99 -1.39
C ALA A 105 -5.80 -0.20 -2.69
N ASP A 106 -5.60 -0.90 -3.81
CA ASP A 106 -5.25 -0.26 -5.08
C ASP A 106 -6.36 0.72 -5.52
N ILE A 107 -7.63 0.30 -5.51
CA ILE A 107 -8.77 1.19 -5.80
C ILE A 107 -9.98 0.83 -4.92
N VAL A 108 -10.56 1.85 -4.28
CA VAL A 108 -11.82 1.74 -3.54
C VAL A 108 -12.87 2.62 -4.20
N VAL A 109 -14.02 2.04 -4.55
CA VAL A 109 -15.09 2.72 -5.30
C VAL A 109 -16.38 2.70 -4.50
N ARG A 110 -16.98 3.87 -4.31
CA ARG A 110 -18.29 4.00 -3.67
C ARG A 110 -19.40 3.73 -4.67
N ASN A 111 -20.21 2.72 -4.42
CA ASN A 111 -21.32 2.34 -5.29
C ASN A 111 -22.61 2.13 -4.50
N ARG A 112 -23.62 2.99 -4.74
CA ARG A 112 -25.03 2.83 -4.31
C ARG A 112 -25.25 2.08 -2.98
N GLY A 113 -24.62 2.57 -1.91
CA GLY A 113 -24.80 2.03 -0.54
C GLY A 113 -23.79 0.97 -0.11
N TYR A 114 -22.89 0.54 -1.00
CA TYR A 114 -21.78 -0.37 -0.73
C TYR A 114 -20.45 0.20 -1.28
N TRP A 115 -19.36 -0.53 -1.00
CA TRP A 115 -18.02 -0.20 -1.44
C TRP A 115 -17.43 -1.39 -2.18
N ASP A 116 -16.87 -1.14 -3.36
CA ASP A 116 -16.10 -2.11 -4.11
C ASP A 116 -14.62 -1.87 -3.87
N LEU A 117 -13.87 -2.94 -3.60
CA LEU A 117 -12.43 -2.92 -3.42
C LEU A 117 -11.80 -3.73 -4.54
N TYR A 118 -10.98 -3.05 -5.35
CA TYR A 118 -10.27 -3.64 -6.47
C TYR A 118 -8.79 -3.80 -6.10
N GLU A 119 -8.26 -5.01 -6.29
CA GLU A 119 -6.84 -5.30 -6.23
C GLU A 119 -6.34 -5.56 -7.66
N VAL A 120 -5.35 -4.78 -8.08
CA VAL A 120 -4.76 -4.83 -9.40
C VAL A 120 -3.60 -5.82 -9.41
N LYS A 121 -3.58 -6.70 -10.42
CA LYS A 121 -2.51 -7.69 -10.60
C LYS A 121 -2.01 -7.63 -12.03
N SER A 122 -0.70 -7.45 -12.18
CA SER A 122 0.00 -7.74 -13.42
C SER A 122 0.47 -9.19 -13.35
N SER A 123 -0.13 -10.05 -14.17
CA SER A 123 0.31 -11.43 -14.37
C SER A 123 0.41 -11.69 -15.86
N THR A 124 1.55 -12.23 -16.28
CA THR A 124 1.63 -12.93 -17.57
C THR A 124 1.06 -14.33 -17.37
N SER A 125 0.12 -14.74 -18.21
CA SER A 125 -0.35 -16.13 -18.27
C SER A 125 0.72 -17.08 -18.76
#